data_AF-A0A2X3BW76-F1
#
_entry.id   AF-A0A2X3BW76-F1
#
_cell.length_a   1.000
_cell.length_b   1.000
_cell.length_c   1.000
_cell.angle_alpha   90.00
_cell.angle_beta   90.00
_cell.angle_gamma   90.00
#
_symmetry.space_group_name_H-M   'P 1'
#
loop_
_entity.id
_entity.type
_entity.pdbx_description
1 polymer ?
#
loop_
_entity_poly.entity_id
_entity_poly.type
_entity_poly.pdbx_seq_one_letter_code
_entity_poly.pdbx_strand_id
1 'polypeptide(L)'
;MVTLQSQPVPVVSQLTGRTTASLSAEVRPQVGGIIQKRLFTEGDMVKAGQALYQIDPSSYRATWNEAAAALKQAQALVASDCQKAQRYASLVRDNGVSRQDADDAASTCAQDKASVESKKAALESARINLNWTTVTAPIAGASASRRLRRGAGLRRSGYRAGDDPRARHHVC
;
A
#
# COMPACT_ATOMS: atom_id res chain seq x y z
N MET A 1 -43.35 -18.42 69.41
CA MET A 1 -43.85 -18.93 68.12
C MET A 1 -43.47 -17.90 67.07
N VAL A 2 -42.56 -18.21 66.15
CA VAL A 2 -42.12 -17.28 65.10
C VAL A 2 -42.83 -17.68 63.81
N THR A 3 -43.59 -16.75 63.24
CA THR A 3 -44.37 -16.97 62.02
C THR A 3 -43.53 -16.54 60.82
N LEU A 4 -43.12 -17.48 59.97
CA LEU A 4 -42.37 -17.21 58.74
C LEU A 4 -43.31 -16.64 57.67
N GLN A 5 -43.00 -15.46 57.14
CA GLN A 5 -43.66 -14.91 55.96
C GLN A 5 -42.76 -15.00 54.74
N SER A 6 -43.29 -15.55 53.65
CA SER A 6 -42.58 -15.67 52.38
C SER A 6 -42.43 -14.28 51.75
N GLN A 7 -41.19 -13.84 51.58
CA GLN A 7 -40.84 -12.66 50.80
C GLN A 7 -39.91 -13.08 49.65
N PRO A 8 -40.10 -12.55 48.43
CA PRO A 8 -39.22 -12.86 47.31
C PRO A 8 -37.82 -12.28 47.55
N VAL A 9 -36.83 -13.17 47.68
CA VAL A 9 -35.41 -12.82 47.80
C VAL A 9 -34.75 -12.99 46.44
N PRO A 10 -34.18 -11.93 45.84
CA PRO A 10 -33.48 -12.04 44.56
C PRO A 10 -32.20 -12.88 44.74
N VAL A 11 -32.10 -13.96 43.99
CA VAL A 11 -30.88 -14.79 43.92
C VAL A 11 -29.93 -14.15 42.91
N VAL A 12 -28.90 -13.46 43.40
CA VAL A 12 -27.83 -12.88 42.58
C VAL A 12 -26.68 -13.88 42.44
N SER A 13 -26.36 -14.27 41.20
CA SER A 13 -25.19 -15.09 40.88
C SER A 13 -24.10 -14.20 40.30
N GLN A 14 -22.95 -14.14 40.97
CA GLN A 14 -21.77 -13.42 40.49
C GLN A 14 -20.93 -14.35 39.62
N LEU A 15 -20.87 -14.05 38.33
CA LEU A 15 -20.07 -14.78 37.34
C LEU A 15 -18.94 -13.87 36.86
N THR A 16 -17.69 -14.35 36.94
CA THR A 16 -16.53 -13.63 36.43
C THR A 16 -16.52 -13.67 34.90
N GLY A 17 -16.97 -12.59 34.27
CA GLY A 17 -16.84 -12.38 32.83
C GLY A 17 -15.52 -11.70 32.48
N ARG A 18 -14.84 -12.18 31.43
CA ARG A 18 -13.69 -11.49 30.84
C ARG A 18 -14.13 -10.86 29.52
N THR A 19 -14.10 -9.53 29.44
CA THR A 19 -14.47 -8.81 28.23
C THR A 19 -13.26 -8.69 27.31
N THR A 20 -13.39 -9.12 26.06
CA THR A 20 -12.42 -8.86 24.99
C THR A 20 -12.93 -7.74 24.09
N ALA A 21 -12.03 -7.06 23.39
CA ALA A 21 -12.42 -6.08 22.38
C ALA A 21 -13.27 -6.78 21.30
N SER A 22 -14.44 -6.22 20.98
CA SER A 22 -15.34 -6.78 19.96
C SER A 22 -14.69 -6.86 18.57
N LEU A 23 -13.74 -5.95 18.29
CA LEU A 23 -12.94 -5.88 17.06
C LEU A 23 -11.51 -5.51 17.45
N SER A 24 -10.54 -6.24 16.93
CA SER A 24 -9.10 -5.96 17.10
C SER A 24 -8.43 -6.02 15.74
N ALA A 25 -7.65 -5.00 15.41
CA ALA A 25 -6.88 -4.95 14.17
C ALA A 25 -5.41 -4.66 14.48
N GLU A 26 -4.53 -5.56 14.06
CA GLU A 26 -3.09 -5.34 14.17
C GLU A 26 -2.62 -4.48 12.98
N VAL A 27 -2.07 -3.31 13.30
CA VAL A 27 -1.56 -2.39 12.28
C VAL A 27 -0.14 -2.80 11.92
N ARG A 28 0.02 -3.41 10.74
CA ARG A 28 1.32 -3.81 10.18
C ARG A 28 1.68 -2.94 8.98
N PRO A 29 2.90 -2.40 8.92
CA PRO A 29 3.35 -1.59 7.79
C PRO A 29 3.58 -2.46 6.54
N GLN A 30 3.10 -1.97 5.40
CA GLN A 30 3.24 -2.64 4.10
C GLN A 30 4.62 -2.42 3.47
N VAL A 31 5.33 -1.38 3.92
CA VAL A 31 6.68 -1.03 3.45
C VAL A 31 7.67 -1.07 4.61
N GLY A 32 8.94 -1.36 4.29
CA GLY A 32 10.00 -1.31 5.27
C GLY A 32 10.54 0.11 5.45
N GLY A 33 11.21 0.36 6.57
CA GLY A 33 11.84 1.66 6.82
C GLY A 33 11.89 2.01 8.30
N ILE A 34 12.37 3.22 8.58
CA ILE A 34 12.53 3.74 9.93
C ILE A 34 11.30 4.56 10.30
N ILE A 35 10.71 4.30 11.48
CA ILE A 35 9.62 5.13 12.01
C ILE A 35 10.16 6.50 12.39
N GLN A 36 9.72 7.52 11.66
CA GLN A 36 10.08 8.92 11.88
C GLN A 36 9.23 9.53 13.01
N LYS A 37 7.90 9.34 12.96
CA LYS A 37 6.97 9.94 13.92
C LYS A 37 5.80 9.00 14.25
N ARG A 38 5.32 9.13 15.48
CA ARG A 38 4.04 8.59 15.95
C ARG A 38 3.05 9.75 16.03
N LEU A 39 1.86 9.60 15.45
CA LEU A 39 0.87 10.67 15.24
C LEU A 39 -0.38 10.51 16.12
N PHE A 40 -0.37 9.57 17.07
CA PHE A 40 -1.44 9.34 18.02
C PHE A 40 -0.88 9.16 19.44
N THR A 41 -1.73 9.43 20.43
CA THR A 41 -1.46 9.12 21.84
C THR A 41 -2.03 7.75 22.17
N GLU A 42 -1.31 7.00 22.99
CA GLU A 42 -1.74 5.69 23.45
C GLU A 42 -3.00 5.82 24.32
N GLY A 43 -4.04 5.05 24.00
CA GLY A 43 -5.33 5.14 24.68
C GLY A 43 -6.31 6.12 24.02
N ASP A 44 -5.87 6.94 23.05
CA ASP A 44 -6.80 7.81 22.32
C ASP A 44 -7.71 6.98 21.40
N MET A 45 -8.92 7.49 21.21
CA MET A 45 -9.86 7.03 20.17
C MET A 45 -9.35 7.46 18.80
N VAL A 46 -9.02 6.49 17.95
CA VAL A 46 -8.61 6.74 16.58
C VAL A 46 -9.78 6.47 15.63
N LYS A 47 -9.87 7.25 14.56
CA LYS A 47 -10.83 7.03 13.47
C LYS A 47 -10.23 6.11 12.42
N ALA A 48 -11.07 5.37 11.70
CA ALA A 48 -10.63 4.65 10.51
C ALA A 48 -10.00 5.63 9.51
N GLY A 49 -8.89 5.26 8.90
CA GLY A 49 -8.10 6.11 8.00
C GLY A 49 -7.19 7.13 8.69
N GLN A 50 -7.25 7.29 10.01
CA GLN A 50 -6.37 8.22 10.73
C GLN A 50 -4.92 7.74 10.67
N ALA A 51 -3.99 8.65 10.36
CA ALA A 51 -2.57 8.36 10.35
C ALA A 51 -2.06 8.08 11.77
N LEU A 52 -1.40 6.93 11.94
CA LEU A 52 -0.87 6.45 13.23
C LEU A 52 0.66 6.58 13.28
N TYR A 53 1.33 6.15 12.23
CA TYR A 53 2.79 6.21 12.13
C TYR A 53 3.22 6.79 10.78
N GLN A 54 4.30 7.56 10.82
CA GLN A 54 5.01 8.01 9.63
C GLN A 54 6.35 7.27 9.55
N ILE A 55 6.54 6.49 8.51
CA ILE A 55 7.82 5.94 8.09
C ILE A 55 8.56 7.04 7.32
N ASP A 56 9.89 7.12 7.44
CA ASP A 56 10.69 8.07 6.67
C ASP A 56 10.40 7.93 5.16
N PRO A 57 9.81 8.95 4.52
CA PRO A 57 9.43 8.90 3.12
C PRO A 57 10.56 9.31 2.16
N SER A 58 11.75 9.67 2.67
CA SER A 58 12.85 10.23 1.88
C SER A 58 13.24 9.36 0.68
N SER A 59 13.52 8.07 0.90
CA SER A 59 13.86 7.11 -0.16
C SER A 59 12.70 6.87 -1.11
N TYR A 60 11.49 6.67 -0.60
CA TYR A 60 10.29 6.46 -1.41
C TYR A 60 9.95 7.66 -2.30
N ARG A 61 10.16 8.88 -1.79
CA ARG A 61 9.95 10.11 -2.55
C ARG A 61 11.03 10.31 -3.62
N ALA A 62 12.27 9.93 -3.34
CA ALA A 62 13.33 9.91 -4.35
C ALA A 62 12.98 8.95 -5.50
N THR A 63 12.54 7.73 -5.20
CA THR A 63 12.10 6.76 -6.22
C THR A 63 10.89 7.25 -7.02
N TRP A 64 9.92 7.92 -6.38
CA TRP A 64 8.79 8.53 -7.09
C TRP A 64 9.25 9.63 -8.05
N ASN A 65 10.16 10.50 -7.61
CA ASN A 65 10.74 11.55 -8.45
C ASN A 65 11.51 10.96 -9.65
N GLU A 66 12.30 9.91 -9.43
CA GLU A 66 13.03 9.20 -10.48
C GLU A 66 12.08 8.60 -11.53
N ALA A 67 11.04 7.90 -11.08
CA ALA A 67 10.03 7.34 -11.97
C ALA A 67 9.27 8.43 -12.75
N ALA A 68 9.00 9.58 -12.13
CA ALA A 68 8.35 10.71 -12.79
C ALA A 68 9.25 11.32 -13.86
N ALA A 69 10.56 11.43 -13.60
CA ALA A 69 11.54 11.88 -14.59
C ALA A 69 11.65 10.90 -15.77
N ALA A 70 11.70 9.59 -15.49
CA ALA A 70 11.73 8.55 -16.52
C ALA A 70 10.47 8.57 -17.41
N LEU A 71 9.29 8.82 -16.84
CA LEU A 71 8.05 9.00 -17.61
C LEU A 71 8.14 10.22 -18.53
N LYS A 72 8.63 11.37 -18.03
CA LYS A 72 8.81 12.57 -18.84
C LYS A 72 9.79 12.34 -20.00
N GLN A 73 10.89 11.63 -19.75
CA GLN A 73 11.84 11.26 -20.80
C GLN A 73 11.18 10.39 -21.88
N ALA A 74 10.42 9.36 -21.50
CA ALA A 74 9.72 8.51 -22.45
C ALA A 74 8.67 9.29 -23.27
N GLN A 75 7.96 10.22 -22.63
CA GLN A 75 7.01 11.10 -23.32
C GLN A 75 7.69 12.02 -24.35
N ALA A 76 8.89 12.51 -24.03
CA ALA A 76 9.68 13.32 -24.98
C ALA A 76 10.14 12.50 -26.20
N LEU A 77 10.54 11.24 -25.99
CA LEU A 77 10.90 10.32 -27.09
C LEU A 77 9.70 10.03 -28.00
N VAL A 78 8.53 9.74 -27.42
CA VAL A 78 7.29 9.60 -28.21
C VAL A 78 7.03 10.84 -29.06
N ALA A 79 7.20 12.03 -28.49
CA ALA A 79 6.98 13.27 -29.23
C ALA A 79 7.96 13.41 -30.42
N SER A 80 9.26 13.14 -30.25
CA SER A 80 10.23 13.23 -31.34
C SER A 80 10.02 12.15 -32.41
N ASP A 81 9.83 10.90 -31.98
CA ASP A 81 9.94 9.74 -32.86
C ASP A 81 8.63 9.47 -33.60
N CYS A 82 7.48 9.75 -32.96
CA CYS A 82 6.20 9.72 -33.65
C CYS A 82 6.05 10.88 -34.65
N GLN A 83 6.60 12.06 -34.37
CA GLN A 83 6.66 13.13 -35.36
C GLN A 83 7.55 12.73 -36.56
N LYS A 84 8.68 12.06 -36.31
CA LYS A 84 9.54 11.51 -37.38
C LYS A 84 8.78 10.48 -38.22
N ALA A 85 8.10 9.53 -37.57
CA ALA A 85 7.28 8.52 -38.26
C ALA A 85 6.20 9.18 -39.14
N GLN A 86 5.52 10.21 -38.65
CA GLN A 86 4.51 10.94 -39.42
C GLN A 86 5.10 11.64 -40.66
N ARG A 87 6.28 12.26 -40.52
CA ARG A 87 7.00 12.86 -41.66
C ARG A 87 7.40 11.79 -42.69
N TYR A 88 7.95 10.67 -42.24
CA TYR A 88 8.42 9.60 -43.13
C TYR A 88 7.26 8.94 -43.87
N ALA A 89 6.13 8.72 -43.20
CA ALA A 89 4.92 8.21 -43.84
C ALA A 89 4.38 9.11 -44.96
N SER A 90 4.64 10.41 -44.89
CA SER A 90 4.30 11.35 -45.97
C SER A 90 5.32 11.28 -47.12
N LEU A 91 6.62 11.28 -46.80
CA LEU A 91 7.70 11.22 -47.78
C LEU A 91 7.73 9.90 -48.58
N VAL A 92 7.28 8.78 -48.03
CA VAL A 92 7.17 7.51 -48.78
C VAL A 92 6.22 7.67 -49.97
N ARG A 93 5.15 8.46 -49.84
CA ARG A 93 4.19 8.68 -50.93
C ARG A 93 4.82 9.47 -52.08
N ASP A 94 5.74 10.36 -51.74
CA ASP A 94 6.46 11.22 -52.68
C ASP A 94 7.78 10.58 -53.17
N ASN A 95 8.03 9.30 -52.84
CA ASN A 95 9.30 8.59 -53.08
C ASN A 95 10.54 9.28 -52.49
N GLY A 96 10.38 10.10 -51.45
CA GLY A 96 11.45 10.83 -50.77
C GLY A 96 12.22 10.02 -49.72
N VAL A 97 11.75 8.82 -49.37
CA VAL A 97 12.38 7.91 -48.40
C VAL A 97 11.98 6.46 -48.70
N SER A 98 12.83 5.49 -48.31
CA SER A 98 12.52 4.06 -48.45
C SER A 98 11.33 3.66 -47.56
N ARG A 99 10.53 2.68 -48.02
CA ARG A 99 9.47 2.07 -47.20
C ARG A 99 10.02 1.49 -45.90
N GLN A 100 11.19 0.86 -45.96
CA GLN A 100 11.85 0.28 -44.80
C GLN A 100 12.10 1.32 -43.70
N ASP A 101 12.65 2.49 -44.05
CA ASP A 101 12.93 3.54 -43.08
C ASP A 101 11.65 4.10 -42.42
N ALA A 102 10.54 4.15 -43.17
CA ALA A 102 9.26 4.59 -42.64
C ALA A 102 8.63 3.55 -41.71
N ASP A 103 8.72 2.27 -42.07
CA ASP A 103 8.25 1.15 -41.24
C ASP A 103 9.09 1.04 -39.95
N ASP A 104 10.40 1.27 -40.03
CA ASP A 104 11.30 1.33 -38.90
C ASP A 104 10.93 2.50 -37.97
N ALA A 105 10.70 3.71 -38.52
CA ALA A 105 10.28 4.87 -37.73
C ALA A 105 8.90 4.66 -37.06
N ALA A 106 7.96 4.04 -37.76
CA ALA A 106 6.64 3.70 -37.20
C ALA A 106 6.78 2.69 -36.05
N SER A 107 7.67 1.70 -36.21
CA SER A 107 7.99 0.71 -35.18
C SER A 107 8.62 1.35 -33.95
N THR A 108 9.58 2.26 -34.11
CA THR A 108 10.17 3.02 -32.99
C THR A 108 9.11 3.84 -32.24
N CYS A 109 8.24 4.58 -32.96
CA CYS A 109 7.15 5.31 -32.32
C CYS A 109 6.20 4.39 -31.51
N ALA A 110 5.90 3.18 -32.01
CA ALA A 110 5.08 2.22 -31.30
C ALA A 110 5.78 1.69 -30.03
N GLN A 111 7.09 1.42 -30.11
CA GLN A 111 7.90 0.99 -28.97
C GLN A 111 7.96 2.08 -27.89
N ASP A 112 8.16 3.34 -28.26
CA ASP A 112 8.21 4.44 -27.30
C ASP A 112 6.86 4.68 -26.63
N LYS A 113 5.75 4.54 -27.35
CA LYS A 113 4.40 4.58 -26.75
C LYS A 113 4.23 3.47 -25.71
N ALA A 114 4.67 2.26 -26.01
CA ALA A 114 4.65 1.17 -25.04
C ALA A 114 5.57 1.45 -23.83
N SER A 115 6.73 2.09 -24.07
CA SER A 115 7.64 2.53 -23.01
C SER A 115 6.97 3.52 -22.07
N VAL A 116 6.21 4.50 -22.58
CA VAL A 116 5.43 5.45 -21.76
C VAL A 116 4.48 4.73 -20.81
N GLU A 117 3.71 3.75 -21.30
CA GLU A 117 2.79 2.99 -20.44
C GLU A 117 3.53 2.20 -19.36
N SER A 118 4.68 1.60 -19.70
CA SER A 118 5.54 0.94 -18.72
C SER A 118 6.06 1.91 -17.65
N LYS A 119 6.54 3.09 -18.03
CA LYS A 119 7.01 4.12 -17.08
C LYS A 119 5.88 4.68 -16.23
N LYS A 120 4.67 4.79 -16.77
CA LYS A 120 3.47 5.21 -16.04
C LYS A 120 3.11 4.19 -14.97
N ALA A 121 3.16 2.89 -15.28
CA ALA A 121 2.97 1.83 -14.29
C ALA A 121 4.04 1.86 -13.18
N ALA A 122 5.30 2.12 -13.54
CA ALA A 122 6.38 2.26 -12.57
C ALA A 122 6.17 3.47 -11.64
N LEU A 123 5.74 4.61 -12.17
CA LEU A 123 5.40 5.81 -11.39
C LEU A 123 4.26 5.54 -10.42
N GLU A 124 3.23 4.83 -10.87
CA GLU A 124 2.10 4.46 -10.03
C GLU A 124 2.50 3.52 -8.91
N SER A 125 3.35 2.52 -9.18
CA SER A 125 3.93 1.66 -8.15
C SER A 125 4.72 2.46 -7.11
N ALA A 126 5.55 3.41 -7.54
CA ALA A 126 6.30 4.28 -6.65
C ALA A 126 5.37 5.18 -5.81
N ARG A 127 4.27 5.67 -6.39
CA ARG A 127 3.25 6.46 -5.69
C ARG A 127 2.56 5.65 -4.59
N ILE A 128 2.19 4.41 -4.88
CA ILE A 128 1.57 3.49 -3.91
C ILE A 128 2.54 3.23 -2.75
N ASN A 129 3.81 2.93 -3.05
CA ASN A 129 4.82 2.72 -2.02
C ASN A 129 5.04 3.96 -1.14
N LEU A 130 5.07 5.16 -1.75
CA LEU A 130 5.14 6.42 -1.02
C LEU A 130 3.92 6.63 -0.12
N ASN A 131 2.72 6.29 -0.58
CA ASN A 131 1.51 6.39 0.23
C ASN A 131 1.56 5.44 1.45
N TRP A 132 2.08 4.22 1.26
CA TRP A 132 2.27 3.25 2.35
C TRP A 132 3.28 3.66 3.42
N THR A 133 4.07 4.72 3.20
CA THR A 133 4.90 5.31 4.27
C THR A 133 4.07 5.91 5.40
N THR A 134 2.81 6.25 5.11
CA THR A 134 1.82 6.66 6.11
C THR A 134 0.99 5.46 6.53
N VAL A 135 1.16 5.01 7.76
CA VAL A 135 0.43 3.87 8.30
C VAL A 135 -0.84 4.37 8.95
N THR A 136 -2.00 3.97 8.41
CA THR A 136 -3.33 4.41 8.87
C THR A 136 -4.06 3.35 9.67
N ALA A 137 -5.01 3.76 10.51
CA ALA A 137 -5.88 2.85 11.25
C ALA A 137 -6.90 2.17 10.31
N PRO A 138 -7.02 0.83 10.28
CA PRO A 138 -7.99 0.13 9.44
C PRO A 138 -9.43 0.23 9.97
N ILE A 139 -9.59 0.38 11.29
CA ILE A 139 -10.87 0.50 11.97
C ILE A 139 -10.82 1.64 12.99
N ALA A 140 -11.97 2.20 13.33
CA ALA A 140 -12.09 3.13 14.45
C ALA A 140 -12.10 2.35 15.77
N GLY A 141 -11.48 2.90 16.82
CA GLY A 141 -11.43 2.27 18.14
C GLY A 141 -10.39 2.87 19.07
N ALA A 142 -10.34 2.39 20.31
CA ALA A 142 -9.29 2.76 21.25
C ALA A 142 -7.96 2.15 20.81
N SER A 143 -6.91 2.98 20.75
CA SER A 143 -5.57 2.51 20.37
C SER A 143 -4.94 1.65 21.46
N ALA A 144 -4.67 0.38 21.15
CA ALA A 144 -4.01 -0.53 22.07
C ALA A 144 -2.49 -0.24 22.17
N SER A 145 -1.95 -0.32 23.38
CA SER A 145 -0.52 -0.17 23.65
C SER A 145 0.28 -1.36 23.11
N ARG A 146 0.82 -1.25 21.89
CA ARG A 146 1.98 -2.06 21.49
C ARG A 146 3.07 -1.12 21.00
N ARG A 147 4.12 -1.00 21.80
CA ARG A 147 5.18 0.02 21.64
C ARG A 147 6.06 -0.28 20.42
N LEU A 148 5.74 0.31 19.27
CA LEU A 148 6.74 0.57 18.24
C LEU A 148 7.51 1.84 18.63
N ARG A 149 8.81 1.71 18.94
CA ARG A 149 9.67 2.84 19.31
C ARG A 149 10.12 3.60 18.06
N ARG A 150 10.32 4.92 18.20
CA ARG A 150 11.00 5.73 17.18
C ARG A 150 12.36 5.11 16.87
N GLY A 151 12.74 5.08 15.59
CA GLY A 151 13.99 4.43 15.15
C GLY A 151 13.89 2.91 14.94
N ALA A 152 12.76 2.27 15.25
CA ALA A 152 12.57 0.85 14.95
C ALA A 152 12.50 0.62 13.44
N GLY A 153 13.30 -0.34 12.95
CA GLY A 153 13.28 -0.78 11.57
C GLY A 153 12.12 -1.75 11.31
N LEU A 154 11.30 -1.45 10.32
CA LEU A 154 10.22 -2.31 9.86
C LEU A 154 10.66 -3.08 8.62
N ARG A 155 10.33 -4.37 8.56
CA ARG A 155 10.49 -5.20 7.35
C ARG A 155 9.11 -5.39 6.72
N ARG A 156 9.05 -5.43 5.39
CA ARG A 156 7.82 -5.75 4.66
C ARG A 156 7.28 -7.09 5.20
N SER A 157 6.00 -7.11 5.59
CA SER A 157 5.35 -8.34 6.02
C SER A 157 5.31 -9.31 4.84
N GLY A 158 6.22 -10.29 4.81
CA GLY A 158 6.10 -11.43 3.91
C GLY A 158 4.90 -12.25 4.36
N TYR A 159 3.98 -12.54 3.44
CA TYR A 159 2.94 -13.53 3.68
C TYR A 159 3.64 -14.89 3.86
N ARG A 160 3.80 -15.35 5.09
CA ARG A 160 4.24 -16.72 5.38
C ARG A 160 2.98 -17.58 5.37
N ALA A 161 2.65 -18.15 4.22
CA ALA A 161 1.66 -19.21 4.14
C ALA A 161 2.25 -20.41 4.90
N GLY A 162 1.91 -20.57 6.18
CA GLY A 162 2.50 -21.64 7.00
C GLY A 162 2.16 -21.69 8.48
N ASP A 163 1.32 -20.78 9.01
CA ASP A 163 0.85 -20.89 10.40
C ASP A 163 -0.67 -21.13 10.42
N ASP A 164 -1.09 -22.30 9.91
CA ASP A 164 -2.38 -22.89 10.24
C ASP A 164 -2.22 -23.76 11.51
N PRO A 165 -2.83 -23.39 12.65
CA PRO A 165 -2.74 -24.18 13.87
C PRO A 165 -3.58 -25.48 13.84
N ARG A 166 -4.23 -25.83 12.72
CA ARG A 166 -5.06 -27.05 12.60
C ARG A 166 -4.34 -28.29 12.07
N ALA A 167 -3.06 -28.22 11.71
CA ALA A 167 -2.32 -29.36 11.15
C ALA A 167 -1.65 -30.27 12.21
N ARG A 168 -2.34 -30.56 13.32
CA ARG A 168 -1.97 -31.65 14.23
C ARG A 168 -3.22 -32.40 14.64
N HIS A 169 -3.50 -33.51 13.96
CA HIS A 169 -3.88 -34.79 14.57
C HIS A 169 -4.15 -35.85 13.49
N HIS A 170 -3.72 -37.07 13.82
CA HIS A 170 -3.93 -38.35 13.14
C HIS A 170 -3.02 -38.70 11.96
N VAL A 171 -1.90 -39.34 12.32
CA VAL A 171 -1.34 -40.47 11.56
C VAL A 171 -1.41 -41.67 12.49
N CYS A 172 -2.20 -42.67 12.11
CA CYS A 172 -1.98 -44.09 12.39
C CYS A 172 -1.49 -44.70 11.09
#